data_AF-A0A7V9E5S5-F1
#
_entry.id   AF-A0A7V9E5S5-F1
#
_cell.length_a   1.000
_cell.length_b   1.000
_cell.length_c   1.000
_cell.angle_alpha   90.00
_cell.angle_beta   90.00
_cell.angle_gamma   90.00
#
_symmetry.space_group_name_H-M   'P 1'
#
loop_
_entity.id
_entity.type
_entity.pdbx_description
1 polymer ?
#
loop_
_entity_poly.entity_id
_entity_poly.type
_entity_poly.pdbx_seq_one_letter_code
_entity_poly.pdbx_strand_id
1 'polypeptide(L)'
;MPSRPLHALRLPPGRQVLEALAAAIGGGPAVLPLDPKAPAARRDRQLDLLRPHALVDGDGTHQLAGAEDVDDDIAVVVQTSGSSGTPKGVQLTAAALLHSATATLSRLGAAPGQRWLCCLPTHHIAGVQVLLRSLVAASTPEIWSAFDDVAGLGTSSADYVSLVPTMLYRALEAGVDLTGFRAILLGGA
;
A
#
# COMPACT_ATOMS: atom_id res chain seq x y z
N MET A 1 12.81 24.52 3.62
CA MET A 1 12.97 23.17 4.21
C MET A 1 13.33 22.24 3.07
N PRO A 2 14.15 21.19 3.28
CA PRO A 2 14.39 20.21 2.22
C PRO A 2 13.04 19.62 1.78
N SER A 3 12.88 19.44 0.48
CA SER A 3 11.65 19.00 -0.16
C SER A 3 11.98 17.95 -1.22
N ARG A 4 10.98 17.15 -1.60
CA ARG A 4 11.16 16.11 -2.61
C ARG A 4 9.94 15.95 -3.52
N PRO A 5 10.14 15.43 -4.74
CA PRO A 5 9.06 15.26 -5.70
C PRO A 5 8.06 14.20 -5.25
N LEU A 6 6.80 14.38 -5.65
CA LEU A 6 5.70 13.44 -5.42
C LEU A 6 5.31 12.76 -6.74
N HIS A 7 5.31 11.43 -6.79
CA HIS A 7 4.86 10.66 -7.96
C HIS A 7 3.55 9.93 -7.67
N ALA A 8 2.52 10.18 -8.47
CA ALA A 8 1.29 9.41 -8.45
C ALA A 8 1.51 8.03 -9.10
N LEU A 9 1.12 6.96 -8.42
CA LEU A 9 1.24 5.59 -8.92
C LEU A 9 -0.15 5.04 -9.28
N ARG A 10 -0.43 4.88 -10.56
CA ARG A 10 -1.65 4.23 -11.06
C ARG A 10 -1.30 2.86 -11.60
N LEU A 11 -0.87 1.99 -10.69
CA LEU A 11 -0.37 0.65 -10.98
C LEU A 11 -1.20 -0.39 -10.20
N PRO A 12 -1.42 -1.59 -10.76
CA PRO A 12 -1.96 -2.70 -9.97
C PRO A 12 -0.98 -3.09 -8.85
N PRO A 13 -1.44 -3.75 -7.78
CA PRO A 13 -0.55 -4.37 -6.81
C PRO A 13 0.48 -5.26 -7.51
N GLY A 14 1.76 -5.02 -7.25
CA GLY A 14 2.84 -5.78 -7.88
C GLY A 14 4.23 -5.20 -7.64
N ARG A 15 5.21 -5.72 -8.39
CA ARG A 15 6.63 -5.40 -8.24
C ARG A 15 6.92 -3.91 -8.37
N GLN A 16 6.32 -3.23 -9.35
CA GLN A 16 6.56 -1.81 -9.57
C GLN A 16 6.12 -0.94 -8.39
N VAL A 17 5.01 -1.31 -7.72
CA VAL A 17 4.56 -0.61 -6.49
C VAL A 17 5.54 -0.87 -5.35
N LEU A 18 6.01 -2.11 -5.19
CA LEU A 18 7.02 -2.46 -4.18
C LEU A 18 8.33 -1.69 -4.38
N GLU A 19 8.81 -1.59 -5.61
CA GLU A 19 10.02 -0.84 -5.98
C GLU A 19 9.87 0.65 -5.71
N ALA A 20 8.73 1.24 -6.10
CA ALA A 20 8.46 2.65 -5.85
C ALA A 20 8.39 2.97 -4.35
N LEU A 21 7.79 2.08 -3.55
CA LEU A 21 7.79 2.21 -2.08
C LEU A 21 9.20 2.09 -1.50
N ALA A 22 10.00 1.13 -1.95
CA ALA A 22 11.39 0.98 -1.52
C ALA A 22 12.21 2.24 -1.84
N ALA A 23 12.04 2.79 -3.06
CA ALA A 23 12.69 4.04 -3.46
C ALA A 23 12.25 5.22 -2.58
N ALA A 24 10.95 5.38 -2.32
CA ALA A 24 10.43 6.44 -1.47
C ALA A 24 10.97 6.36 -0.03
N ILE A 25 11.09 5.16 0.53
CA ILE A 25 11.71 4.95 1.84
C ILE A 25 13.21 5.27 1.82
N GLY A 26 13.90 4.98 0.72
CA GLY A 26 15.32 5.25 0.52
C GLY A 26 15.68 6.70 0.15
N GLY A 27 14.73 7.64 0.20
CA GLY A 27 14.97 9.05 -0.13
C GLY A 27 14.72 9.42 -1.60
N GLY A 28 14.18 8.50 -2.40
CA GLY A 28 13.65 8.81 -3.72
C GLY A 28 12.34 9.63 -3.64
N PRO A 29 11.64 9.80 -4.78
CA PRO A 29 10.37 10.51 -4.83
C PRO A 29 9.36 9.92 -3.85
N ALA A 30 8.58 10.78 -3.18
CA ALA A 30 7.42 10.36 -2.43
C ALA A 30 6.38 9.75 -3.37
N VAL A 31 5.53 8.86 -2.87
CA VAL A 31 4.52 8.20 -3.69
C VAL A 31 3.10 8.54 -3.26
N LEU A 32 2.22 8.72 -4.25
CA LEU A 32 0.78 8.86 -4.11
C LEU A 32 0.11 7.68 -4.83
N PRO A 33 -0.16 6.56 -4.14
CA PRO A 33 -0.88 5.44 -4.73
C PRO A 33 -2.32 5.82 -5.12
N LEU A 34 -2.68 5.58 -6.38
CA LEU A 34 -4.01 5.81 -6.93
C LEU A 34 -4.68 4.48 -7.28
N ASP A 35 -6.01 4.44 -7.20
CA ASP A 35 -6.77 3.28 -7.64
C ASP A 35 -6.69 3.17 -9.18
N PRO A 36 -6.09 2.09 -9.74
CA PRO A 36 -5.98 1.93 -11.19
C PRO A 36 -7.34 1.79 -11.88
N LYS A 37 -8.36 1.34 -11.14
CA LYS A 37 -9.74 1.15 -11.62
C LYS A 37 -10.61 2.39 -11.43
N ALA A 38 -10.12 3.44 -10.78
CA ALA A 38 -10.92 4.65 -10.57
C ALA A 38 -11.25 5.36 -11.90
N PRO A 39 -12.45 5.95 -12.02
CA PRO A 39 -12.81 6.76 -13.18
C PRO A 39 -11.83 7.93 -13.39
N ALA A 40 -11.62 8.31 -14.64
CA ALA A 40 -10.75 9.44 -15.03
C ALA A 40 -11.06 10.71 -14.23
N ALA A 41 -12.34 11.08 -14.11
CA ALA A 41 -12.75 12.26 -13.35
C ALA A 41 -12.36 12.22 -11.86
N ARG A 42 -12.31 11.03 -11.25
CA ARG A 42 -11.84 10.88 -9.88
C ARG A 42 -10.33 11.07 -9.84
N ARG A 43 -9.57 10.37 -10.69
CA ARG A 43 -8.12 10.52 -10.83
C ARG A 43 -7.74 12.00 -11.01
N ASP A 44 -8.37 12.68 -11.97
CA ASP A 44 -8.04 14.07 -12.31
C ASP A 44 -8.22 15.00 -11.11
N ARG A 45 -9.32 14.86 -10.36
CA ARG A 45 -9.50 15.58 -9.10
C ARG A 45 -8.41 15.31 -8.07
N GLN A 46 -7.86 14.09 -8.02
CA GLN A 46 -6.76 13.77 -7.09
C GLN A 46 -5.45 14.40 -7.55
N LEU A 47 -5.18 14.40 -8.86
CA LEU A 47 -3.99 15.04 -9.45
C LEU A 47 -4.06 16.56 -9.28
N ASP A 48 -5.22 17.18 -9.50
CA ASP A 48 -5.42 18.62 -9.30
C ASP A 48 -5.25 19.03 -7.84
N LEU A 49 -5.72 18.19 -6.91
CA LEU A 49 -5.65 18.45 -5.47
C LEU A 49 -4.24 18.29 -4.91
N LEU A 50 -3.54 17.23 -5.30
CA LEU A 50 -2.27 16.81 -4.69
C LEU A 50 -1.04 17.18 -5.53
N ARG A 51 -1.26 17.70 -6.74
CA ARG A 51 -0.27 18.28 -7.64
C ARG A 51 1.04 17.47 -7.73
N PRO A 52 0.98 16.16 -8.01
CA PRO A 52 2.20 15.35 -8.13
C PRO A 52 3.01 15.77 -9.36
N HIS A 53 4.32 15.53 -9.30
CA HIS A 53 5.29 15.78 -10.36
C HIS A 53 5.09 14.87 -11.56
N ALA A 54 4.70 13.62 -11.32
CA ALA A 54 4.50 12.65 -12.39
C ALA A 54 3.35 11.69 -12.08
N LEU A 55 2.73 11.17 -13.14
CA LEU A 55 1.88 9.99 -13.11
C LEU A 55 2.67 8.80 -13.65
N VAL A 56 2.78 7.74 -12.85
CA VAL A 56 3.41 6.47 -13.23
C VAL A 56 2.30 5.44 -13.43
N ASP A 57 2.24 4.85 -14.62
CA ASP A 57 1.29 3.80 -14.98
C ASP A 57 1.94 2.73 -15.86
N GLY A 58 1.13 1.84 -16.45
CA GLY A 58 1.61 0.75 -17.30
C GLY A 58 2.32 1.21 -18.57
N ASP A 59 2.07 2.44 -19.03
CA ASP A 59 2.64 3.00 -20.25
C ASP A 59 3.94 3.79 -19.97
N GLY A 60 4.23 4.09 -18.71
CA GLY A 60 5.48 4.72 -18.29
C GLY A 60 5.28 5.83 -17.26
N THR A 61 6.17 6.83 -17.29
CA THR A 61 6.13 7.99 -16.40
C THR A 61 5.81 9.25 -17.20
N HIS A 62 4.73 9.92 -16.83
CA HIS A 62 4.20 11.11 -17.50
C HIS A 62 4.38 12.33 -16.59
N GLN A 63 5.15 13.32 -17.02
CA GLN A 63 5.37 14.55 -16.25
C GLN A 63 4.11 15.42 -16.23
N LEU A 64 3.82 16.02 -15.08
CA LEU A 64 2.64 16.87 -14.87
C LEU A 64 3.07 18.32 -14.63
N ALA A 65 2.26 19.25 -15.13
CA ALA A 65 2.52 20.68 -14.98
C ALA A 65 2.00 21.19 -13.62
N GLY A 66 2.69 22.19 -13.07
CA GLY A 66 2.28 22.83 -11.83
C GLY A 66 2.36 21.91 -10.62
N ALA A 67 3.39 21.09 -10.53
CA ALA A 67 3.59 20.22 -9.38
C ALA A 67 3.94 20.99 -8.10
N GLU A 68 3.65 20.39 -6.95
CA GLU A 68 4.11 20.84 -5.64
C GLU A 68 4.97 19.75 -4.99
N ASP A 69 6.03 20.17 -4.31
CA ASP A 69 6.84 19.25 -3.49
C ASP A 69 6.09 18.86 -2.22
N VAL A 70 6.52 17.75 -1.64
CA VAL A 70 6.26 17.42 -0.24
C VAL A 70 7.51 17.64 0.60
N ASP A 71 7.35 17.71 1.91
CA ASP A 71 8.49 17.74 2.83
C ASP A 71 9.36 16.48 2.63
N ASP A 72 10.67 16.63 2.78
CA ASP A 72 11.67 15.59 2.48
C ASP A 72 11.45 14.27 3.26
N ASP A 73 10.87 14.35 4.46
CA ASP A 73 10.59 13.17 5.27
C ASP A 73 9.35 12.37 4.82
N ILE A 74 8.46 12.94 4.00
CA ILE A 74 7.19 12.33 3.55
C ILE A 74 7.38 11.30 2.46
N ALA A 75 7.19 10.01 2.74
CA ALA A 75 7.40 8.94 1.76
C ALA A 75 6.13 8.52 1.03
N VAL A 76 4.98 8.57 1.71
CA VAL A 76 3.70 8.15 1.13
C VAL A 76 2.64 9.18 1.42
N VAL A 77 1.90 9.59 0.40
CA VAL A 77 0.68 10.38 0.54
C VAL A 77 -0.50 9.47 0.23
N VAL A 78 -1.39 9.27 1.19
CA VAL A 78 -2.62 8.48 1.01
C VAL A 78 -3.82 9.39 1.10
N GLN A 79 -4.71 9.34 0.12
CA GLN A 79 -5.96 10.08 0.18
C GLN A 79 -6.98 9.33 1.03
N THR A 80 -7.61 10.05 1.96
CA THR A 80 -8.75 9.54 2.72
C THR A 80 -10.05 10.09 2.14
N SER A 81 -11.14 9.35 2.32
CA SER A 81 -12.47 9.76 1.84
C SER A 81 -12.98 11.04 2.49
N GLY A 82 -12.39 11.47 3.61
CA GLY A 82 -12.68 12.74 4.30
C GLY A 82 -14.16 12.86 4.70
N SER A 83 -14.49 12.56 5.96
CA SER A 83 -15.86 12.75 6.48
C SER A 83 -16.38 14.19 6.35
N SER A 84 -15.49 15.17 6.16
CA SER A 84 -15.79 16.60 5.96
C SER A 84 -16.05 17.01 4.50
N GLY A 85 -16.16 16.07 3.55
CA GLY A 85 -16.55 16.32 2.16
C GLY A 85 -15.42 16.74 1.21
N THR A 86 -14.33 17.34 1.72
CA THR A 86 -13.12 17.61 0.92
C THR A 86 -12.05 16.57 1.22
N PRO A 87 -11.67 15.71 0.26
CA PRO A 87 -10.57 14.77 0.46
C PRO A 87 -9.28 15.49 0.81
N LYS A 88 -8.45 14.87 1.65
CA LYS A 88 -7.11 15.37 2.00
C LYS A 88 -6.07 14.28 1.77
N GLY A 89 -4.88 14.69 1.34
CA GLY A 89 -3.70 13.83 1.29
C GLY A 89 -3.09 13.72 2.69
N VAL A 90 -3.17 12.54 3.29
CA VAL A 90 -2.46 12.23 4.53
C VAL A 90 -1.01 11.97 4.16
N GLN A 91 -0.12 12.85 4.61
CA GLN A 91 1.31 12.74 4.40
C GLN A 91 1.93 11.87 5.51
N LEU A 92 2.61 10.79 5.12
CA LEU A 92 3.22 9.82 6.04
C LEU A 92 4.74 9.82 5.85
N THR A 93 5.45 10.06 6.95
CA THR A 93 6.91 10.05 6.94
C THR A 93 7.47 8.65 6.75
N ALA A 94 8.65 8.53 6.14
CA ALA A 94 9.37 7.26 6.06
C ALA A 94 9.56 6.64 7.46
N ALA A 95 9.90 7.47 8.45
CA ALA A 95 10.08 7.05 9.82
C ALA A 95 8.79 6.45 10.41
N ALA A 96 7.64 7.09 10.27
CA ALA A 96 6.37 6.58 10.79
C ALA A 96 5.97 5.25 10.16
N LEU A 97 6.17 5.13 8.85
CA LEU A 97 5.91 3.91 8.08
C LEU A 97 6.78 2.74 8.56
N LEU A 98 8.09 2.97 8.70
CA LEU A 98 9.05 1.97 9.17
C LEU A 98 8.80 1.57 10.63
N HIS A 99 8.45 2.51 11.50
CA HIS A 99 8.09 2.21 12.89
C HIS A 99 6.85 1.33 12.96
N SER A 100 5.81 1.62 12.18
CA SER A 100 4.59 0.82 12.13
C SER A 100 4.87 -0.62 11.66
N ALA A 101 5.67 -0.77 10.60
CA ALA A 101 6.07 -2.07 10.07
C ALA A 101 6.88 -2.87 11.11
N THR A 102 7.90 -2.24 11.71
CA THR A 102 8.78 -2.86 12.72
C THR A 102 8.02 -3.28 13.97
N ALA A 103 7.12 -2.42 14.48
CA ALA A 103 6.29 -2.72 15.64
C ALA A 103 5.37 -3.92 15.38
N THR A 104 4.80 -4.01 14.17
CA THR A 104 3.94 -5.13 13.78
C THR A 104 4.73 -6.44 13.71
N LEU A 105 5.89 -6.44 13.03
CA LEU A 105 6.75 -7.61 12.91
C LEU A 105 7.22 -8.10 14.28
N SER A 106 7.63 -7.17 15.15
CA SER A 106 8.06 -7.48 16.52
C SER A 106 6.92 -8.08 17.34
N ARG A 107 5.71 -7.52 17.24
CA ARG A 107 4.53 -8.04 17.96
C ARG A 107 4.17 -9.46 17.52
N LEU A 108 4.34 -9.78 16.24
CA LEU A 108 4.02 -11.10 15.68
C LEU A 108 5.16 -12.11 15.82
N GLY A 109 6.32 -11.71 16.34
CA GLY A 109 7.51 -12.56 16.40
C GLY A 109 7.94 -13.05 15.02
N ALA A 110 7.82 -12.19 14.00
CA ALA A 110 8.17 -12.52 12.63
C ALA A 110 9.69 -12.73 12.48
N ALA A 111 10.07 -13.88 11.94
CA ALA A 111 11.45 -14.23 11.64
C ALA A 111 11.87 -13.75 10.23
N PRO A 112 13.17 -13.51 9.99
CA PRO A 112 13.67 -13.19 8.66
C PRO A 112 13.25 -14.24 7.62
N GLY A 113 12.84 -13.77 6.44
CA GLY A 113 12.41 -14.63 5.34
C GLY A 113 10.95 -15.10 5.41
N GLN A 114 10.24 -14.90 6.53
CA GLN A 114 8.79 -15.15 6.58
C GLN A 114 8.04 -14.14 5.73
N ARG A 115 7.11 -14.63 4.92
CA ARG A 115 6.48 -13.87 3.83
C ARG A 115 5.12 -13.36 4.22
N TRP A 116 4.78 -12.21 3.65
CA TRP A 116 3.44 -11.64 3.76
C TRP A 116 2.68 -11.79 2.45
N LEU A 117 1.39 -12.10 2.55
CA LEU A 117 0.44 -12.00 1.47
C LEU A 117 -0.14 -10.57 1.42
N CYS A 118 0.09 -9.88 0.29
CA CYS A 118 -0.57 -8.64 -0.07
C CYS A 118 -1.74 -8.94 -1.02
N CYS A 119 -2.92 -9.16 -0.44
CA CYS A 119 -4.18 -9.29 -1.16
C CYS A 119 -5.07 -8.02 -1.03
N LEU A 120 -4.59 -6.98 -0.35
CA LEU A 120 -5.33 -5.72 -0.21
C LEU A 120 -4.92 -4.72 -1.29
N PRO A 121 -5.82 -3.80 -1.69
CA PRO A 121 -5.46 -2.74 -2.63
C PRO A 121 -4.31 -1.88 -2.09
N THR A 122 -3.31 -1.64 -2.94
CA THR A 122 -2.11 -0.86 -2.59
C THR A 122 -2.31 0.65 -2.71
N HIS A 123 -3.51 1.10 -3.10
CA HIS A 123 -3.93 2.50 -2.99
C HIS A 123 -4.50 2.86 -1.60
N HIS A 124 -4.60 1.89 -0.70
CA HIS A 124 -4.92 2.09 0.70
C HIS A 124 -3.71 1.80 1.58
N ILE A 125 -3.63 2.48 2.73
CA ILE A 125 -2.51 2.31 3.66
C ILE A 125 -2.37 0.86 4.16
N ALA A 126 -3.47 0.11 4.24
CA ALA A 126 -3.45 -1.29 4.65
C ALA A 126 -2.63 -2.17 3.69
N GLY A 127 -2.80 -2.02 2.37
CA GLY A 127 -2.01 -2.74 1.37
C GLY A 127 -0.57 -2.24 1.31
N VAL A 128 -0.34 -0.92 1.36
CA VAL A 128 1.01 -0.33 1.44
C VAL A 128 1.82 -0.91 2.60
N GLN A 129 1.21 -0.99 3.78
CA GLN A 129 1.87 -1.49 4.98
C GLN A 129 2.22 -2.99 4.91
N VAL A 130 1.50 -3.80 4.11
CA VAL A 130 1.91 -5.20 3.86
C VAL A 130 3.23 -5.24 3.10
N LEU A 131 3.35 -4.44 2.04
CA LEU A 131 4.57 -4.36 1.24
C LEU A 131 5.75 -3.84 2.06
N LEU A 132 5.53 -2.80 2.88
CA LEU A 132 6.57 -2.24 3.75
C LEU A 132 7.03 -3.23 4.82
N ARG A 133 6.13 -4.01 5.43
CA ARG A 133 6.53 -5.09 6.34
C ARG A 133 7.40 -6.13 5.65
N SER A 134 7.09 -6.44 4.39
CA SER A 134 7.90 -7.38 3.61
C SER A 134 9.32 -6.83 3.37
N LEU A 135 9.43 -5.53 3.03
CA LEU A 135 10.72 -4.85 2.89
C LEU A 135 11.52 -4.85 4.20
N VAL A 136 10.90 -4.49 5.33
CA VAL A 136 11.56 -4.47 6.65
C VAL A 136 11.99 -5.88 7.08
N ALA A 137 11.20 -6.91 6.77
CA ALA A 137 11.54 -8.31 7.03
C ALA A 137 12.55 -8.91 6.04
N ALA A 138 13.04 -8.12 5.06
CA ALA A 138 13.88 -8.58 3.95
C ALA A 138 13.31 -9.82 3.26
N SER A 139 11.98 -9.83 3.05
CA SER A 139 11.23 -10.94 2.47
C SER A 139 10.55 -10.53 1.17
N THR A 140 10.38 -11.49 0.25
CA THR A 140 9.61 -11.29 -0.97
C THR A 140 8.12 -11.51 -0.66
N PRO A 141 7.26 -10.49 -0.79
CA PRO A 141 5.82 -10.65 -0.59
C PRO A 141 5.21 -11.55 -1.67
N GLU A 142 4.20 -12.32 -1.29
CA GLU A 142 3.23 -12.86 -2.24
C GLU A 142 2.23 -11.74 -2.55
N ILE A 143 2.12 -11.30 -3.80
CA ILE A 143 1.25 -10.18 -4.18
C ILE A 143 0.18 -10.69 -5.13
N TRP A 144 -1.08 -10.48 -4.77
CA TRP A 144 -2.20 -10.74 -5.65
C TRP A 144 -2.66 -9.44 -6.28
N SER A 145 -2.67 -9.39 -7.62
CA SER A 145 -3.09 -8.22 -8.39
C SER A 145 -4.58 -7.92 -8.26
N ALA A 146 -5.37 -8.94 -7.90
CA ALA A 146 -6.79 -8.84 -7.57
C ALA A 146 -7.13 -9.80 -6.42
N PHE A 147 -8.02 -9.35 -5.54
CA PHE A 147 -8.64 -10.20 -4.52
C PHE A 147 -10.11 -10.35 -4.85
N ASP A 148 -10.41 -11.34 -5.65
CA ASP A 148 -11.77 -11.57 -6.16
C ASP A 148 -12.54 -12.55 -5.27
N ASP A 149 -11.84 -13.46 -4.59
CA ASP A 149 -12.45 -14.50 -3.76
C ASP A 149 -11.62 -14.83 -2.51
N VAL A 150 -12.30 -14.89 -1.37
CA VAL A 150 -11.73 -15.32 -0.09
C VAL A 150 -11.34 -16.79 -0.10
N ALA A 151 -11.95 -17.62 -0.95
CA ALA A 151 -11.62 -19.04 -1.09
C ALA A 151 -10.15 -19.26 -1.48
N GLY A 152 -9.57 -18.32 -2.22
CA GLY A 152 -8.16 -18.37 -2.61
C GLY A 152 -7.19 -18.29 -1.43
N LEU A 153 -7.59 -17.75 -0.26
CA LEU A 153 -6.69 -17.54 0.89
C LEU A 153 -5.99 -18.83 1.34
N GLY A 154 -6.67 -19.98 1.29
CA GLY A 154 -6.08 -21.28 1.65
C GLY A 154 -5.03 -21.80 0.67
N THR A 155 -4.90 -21.18 -0.51
CA THR A 155 -3.86 -21.53 -1.50
C THR A 155 -2.57 -20.75 -1.30
N SER A 156 -2.58 -19.72 -0.45
CA SER A 156 -1.41 -18.90 -0.21
C SER A 156 -0.31 -19.69 0.52
N SER A 157 0.92 -19.35 0.18
CA SER A 157 2.11 -19.93 0.82
C SER A 157 2.79 -18.97 1.79
N ALA A 158 2.16 -17.83 2.07
CA ALA A 158 2.65 -16.81 2.98
C ALA A 158 2.39 -17.16 4.45
N ASP A 159 3.25 -16.67 5.34
CA ASP A 159 3.13 -16.85 6.78
C ASP A 159 2.11 -15.89 7.41
N TYR A 160 1.92 -14.72 6.80
CA TYR A 160 1.13 -13.63 7.35
C TYR A 160 0.22 -13.01 6.29
N VAL A 161 -0.97 -12.57 6.70
CA VAL A 161 -1.89 -11.83 5.84
C VAL A 161 -2.55 -10.69 6.62
N SER A 162 -2.89 -9.60 5.91
CA SER A 162 -3.76 -8.54 6.46
C SER A 162 -5.12 -8.57 5.76
N LEU A 163 -6.20 -8.56 6.54
CA LEU A 163 -7.58 -8.62 6.06
C LEU A 163 -8.43 -7.53 6.74
N VAL A 164 -9.54 -7.15 6.11
CA VAL A 164 -10.63 -6.47 6.84
C VAL A 164 -11.54 -7.50 7.49
N PRO A 165 -12.28 -7.19 8.58
CA PRO A 165 -13.11 -8.18 9.28
C PRO A 165 -14.10 -8.90 8.36
N THR A 166 -14.72 -8.20 7.41
CA THR A 166 -15.66 -8.81 6.46
C THR A 166 -15.01 -9.86 5.54
N MET A 167 -13.74 -9.72 5.18
CA MET A 167 -13.01 -10.75 4.41
C MET A 167 -12.79 -12.00 5.26
N LEU A 168 -12.40 -11.82 6.53
CA LEU A 168 -12.20 -12.94 7.45
C LEU A 168 -13.51 -13.70 7.69
N TYR A 169 -14.61 -12.99 7.96
CA TYR A 169 -15.92 -13.61 8.15
C TYR A 169 -16.32 -14.46 6.95
N ARG A 170 -16.21 -13.92 5.73
CA ARG A 170 -16.53 -14.66 4.50
C ARG A 170 -15.64 -15.89 4.30
N ALA A 171 -14.34 -15.79 4.62
CA ALA A 171 -13.43 -16.93 4.52
C ALA A 171 -13.84 -18.05 5.49
N LEU A 172 -14.22 -17.69 6.72
CA LEU A 172 -14.69 -18.66 7.72
C LEU A 172 -16.03 -19.30 7.31
N GLU A 173 -16.99 -18.51 6.80
CA GLU A 173 -18.27 -19.05 6.30
C GLU A 173 -18.08 -19.99 5.10
N ALA A 174 -17.11 -19.70 4.23
CA ALA A 174 -16.75 -20.56 3.11
C ALA A 174 -15.92 -21.80 3.51
N GLY A 175 -15.58 -21.96 4.79
CA GLY A 175 -14.80 -23.11 5.27
C GLY A 175 -13.35 -23.13 4.80
N VAL A 176 -12.77 -21.95 4.51
CA VAL A 176 -11.38 -21.84 4.07
C VAL A 176 -10.43 -22.24 5.19
N ASP A 177 -9.48 -23.14 4.89
CA ASP A 177 -8.40 -23.45 5.81
C ASP A 177 -7.41 -22.28 5.88
N LEU A 178 -7.40 -21.60 7.03
CA LEU A 178 -6.53 -20.47 7.32
C LEU A 178 -5.35 -20.86 8.24
N THR A 179 -5.21 -22.14 8.59
CA THR A 179 -4.18 -22.61 9.53
C THR A 179 -2.76 -22.52 8.96
N GLY A 180 -2.63 -22.36 7.64
CA GLY A 180 -1.36 -22.06 6.98
C GLY A 180 -0.77 -20.71 7.38
N PHE A 181 -1.60 -19.75 7.81
CA PHE A 181 -1.12 -18.45 8.31
C PHE A 181 -0.74 -18.55 9.79
N ARG A 182 0.47 -18.08 10.12
CA ARG A 182 0.95 -17.95 11.50
C ARG A 182 0.21 -16.85 12.25
N ALA A 183 -0.20 -15.80 11.55
CA ALA A 183 -1.11 -14.78 12.08
C ALA A 183 -1.88 -14.06 10.97
N ILE A 184 -3.10 -13.64 11.31
CA ILE A 184 -3.97 -12.79 10.47
C ILE A 184 -4.10 -11.45 11.18
N LEU A 185 -3.64 -10.38 10.53
CA LEU A 185 -3.78 -9.01 11.03
C LEU A 185 -5.08 -8.40 10.51
N LEU A 186 -5.92 -7.89 11.41
CA LEU A 186 -7.18 -7.24 11.05
C LEU A 186 -7.10 -5.71 11.21
N GLY A 187 -7.73 -4.98 10.29
CA GLY A 187 -7.87 -3.52 10.37
C GLY A 187 -9.00 -2.98 9.49
N GLY A 188 -9.24 -1.67 9.56
CA GLY A 188 -10.17 -0.98 8.66
C GLY A 188 -11.66 -1.15 8.98
N ALA A 189 -12.01 -1.37 10.26
CA ALA A 189 -13.39 -1.33 10.75
C ALA A 189 -13.61 -0.10 11.64
#